data_AF-A0AAN4ZDS7-F1
#
_entry.id   AF-A0AAN4ZDS7-F1
#
_cell.length_a   1.000
_cell.length_b   1.000
_cell.length_c   1.000
_cell.angle_alpha   90.00
_cell.angle_beta   90.00
_cell.angle_gamma   90.00
#
_symmetry.space_group_name_H-M   'P 1'
#
loop_
_entity.id
_entity.type
_entity.pdbx_description
1 polymer ?
#
loop_
_entity_poly.entity_id
_entity_poly.type
_entity_poly.pdbx_seq_one_letter_code
_entity_poly.pdbx_strand_id
1 'polypeptide(L)'
;NMKESFTSPGETESVCGICLDALTNKRLVKFNSCSHKFHRTCALKWADSQKKSEDIPCCICRMKTSEIIGDDGVTICKTYPFETKHVCLK
;
A
#
# COMPACT_ATOMS: atom_id res chain seq x y z
N ASN A 1 5.85 -13.82 33.16
CA ASN A 1 4.56 -13.33 32.62
C ASN A 1 4.71 -12.91 31.17
N MET A 2 4.43 -13.83 30.25
CA MET A 2 4.34 -13.55 28.82
C MET A 2 2.85 -13.39 28.51
N LYS A 3 2.44 -12.18 28.10
CA LYS A 3 1.07 -11.90 27.66
C LYS A 3 0.94 -12.40 26.22
N GLU A 4 0.47 -13.62 26.08
CA GLU A 4 0.08 -14.18 24.79
C GLU A 4 -1.24 -13.50 24.40
N SER A 5 -1.15 -12.57 23.45
CA SER A 5 -2.33 -11.90 22.88
C SER A 5 -3.06 -12.90 22.00
N PHE A 6 -4.29 -13.21 22.43
CA PHE A 6 -5.26 -14.00 21.72
C PHE A 6 -5.60 -13.33 20.40
N THR A 7 -5.18 -13.94 19.28
CA THR A 7 -5.79 -13.66 17.98
C THR A 7 -6.69 -14.82 17.59
N SER A 8 -7.97 -14.49 17.38
CA SER A 8 -9.05 -15.41 17.01
C SER A 8 -8.75 -16.10 15.66
N PRO A 9 -8.80 -17.44 15.58
CA PRO A 9 -8.61 -18.17 14.33
C PRO A 9 -9.88 -18.07 13.48
N GLY A 10 -9.99 -17.04 12.64
CA GLY A 10 -11.15 -16.90 11.75
C GLY A 10 -11.15 -15.70 10.82
N GLU A 11 -10.35 -14.67 11.11
CA GLU A 11 -10.06 -13.61 10.15
C GLU A 11 -8.66 -13.89 9.63
N THR A 12 -8.52 -14.15 8.33
CA THR A 12 -7.21 -14.14 7.69
C THR A 12 -6.67 -12.72 7.80
N GLU A 13 -5.99 -12.44 8.92
CA GLU A 13 -5.33 -11.16 9.19
C GLU A 13 -4.46 -10.88 7.97
N SER A 14 -4.91 -9.94 7.14
CA SER A 14 -4.16 -9.63 5.93
C SER A 14 -2.85 -9.01 6.38
N VAL A 15 -1.72 -9.63 6.05
CA VAL A 15 -0.38 -9.17 6.42
C VAL A 15 0.16 -8.26 5.33
N CYS A 16 0.87 -7.20 5.71
CA CYS A 16 1.54 -6.33 4.76
C CYS A 16 2.73 -7.06 4.13
N GLY A 17 2.70 -7.31 2.81
CA GLY A 17 3.81 -7.96 2.10
C GLY A 17 5.13 -7.15 2.02
N ILE A 18 5.21 -5.97 2.66
CA ILE A 18 6.41 -5.12 2.67
C ILE A 18 7.10 -5.14 4.04
N CYS A 19 6.38 -4.88 5.13
CA CYS A 19 6.93 -4.90 6.48
C CYS A 19 6.66 -6.21 7.23
N LEU A 20 5.84 -7.11 6.66
CA LEU A 20 5.44 -8.39 7.24
C LEU A 20 4.64 -8.27 8.55
N ASP A 21 4.04 -7.10 8.79
CA ASP A 21 3.22 -6.82 9.97
C ASP A 21 1.72 -6.79 9.62
N ALA A 22 0.86 -6.92 10.62
CA ALA A 22 -0.59 -7.03 10.42
C ALA A 22 -1.19 -5.74 9.85
N LEU A 23 -2.13 -5.84 8.91
CA LEU A 23 -2.87 -4.70 8.35
C LEU A 23 -4.01 -4.26 9.29
N THR A 24 -3.69 -3.98 10.56
CA THR A 24 -4.66 -3.56 11.60
C THR A 24 -4.99 -2.07 11.57
N ASN A 25 -4.27 -1.27 10.77
CA ASN A 25 -4.38 0.18 10.78
C ASN A 25 -5.47 0.68 9.80
N LYS A 26 -6.21 1.73 10.18
CA LYS A 26 -7.23 2.41 9.35
C LYS A 26 -6.69 3.19 8.14
N ARG A 27 -5.44 2.98 7.73
CA ARG A 27 -4.82 3.65 6.58
C ARG A 27 -4.13 2.63 5.71
N LEU A 28 -4.96 1.88 4.98
CA LEU A 28 -4.50 0.87 4.06
C LEU A 28 -4.59 1.41 2.64
N VAL A 29 -3.74 0.88 1.78
CA VAL A 29 -3.83 1.13 0.36
C VAL A 29 -3.83 -0.19 -0.39
N LYS A 30 -4.40 -0.17 -1.58
CA LYS A 30 -4.35 -1.28 -2.52
C LYS A 30 -3.82 -0.81 -3.86
N PHE A 31 -3.19 -1.72 -4.60
CA PHE A 31 -2.80 -1.47 -5.98
C PHE A 31 -3.97 -1.73 -6.92
N ASN A 32 -4.24 -0.81 -7.85
CA ASN A 32 -5.45 -0.89 -8.70
C ASN A 32 -5.50 -2.19 -9.54
N SER A 33 -4.35 -2.67 -10.02
CA SER A 33 -4.26 -3.82 -10.92
C SER A 33 -4.45 -5.17 -10.24
N CYS A 34 -4.03 -5.31 -8.97
CA CYS A 34 -4.02 -6.60 -8.27
C CYS A 34 -4.75 -6.63 -6.93
N SER A 35 -5.25 -5.49 -6.44
CA SER A 35 -5.99 -5.34 -5.18
C SER A 35 -5.26 -5.80 -3.91
N HIS A 36 -3.97 -6.14 -3.99
CA HIS A 36 -3.14 -6.43 -2.81
C HIS A 36 -3.02 -5.22 -1.90
N LYS A 37 -3.16 -5.45 -0.59
CA LYS A 37 -3.23 -4.40 0.43
C LYS A 37 -1.90 -4.23 1.15
N PHE A 38 -1.58 -3.00 1.49
CA PHE A 38 -0.37 -2.60 2.22
C PHE A 38 -0.66 -1.45 3.16
N HIS A 39 0.19 -1.21 4.15
CA HIS A 39 0.15 0.08 4.85
C HIS A 39 0.51 1.21 3.88
N ARG A 40 -0.19 2.33 3.99
CA ARG A 40 0.03 3.50 3.12
C ARG A 40 1.50 3.92 3.04
N THR A 41 2.17 4.00 4.18
CA THR A 41 3.59 4.40 4.27
C THR A 41 4.52 3.38 3.59
N CYS A 42 4.24 2.09 3.76
CA CYS A 42 5.01 1.01 3.13
C CYS A 42 4.89 1.05 1.61
N ALA A 43 3.66 1.16 1.09
CA ALA A 43 3.43 1.26 -0.36
C ALA A 43 4.09 2.49 -0.98
N LEU A 44 4.04 3.65 -0.31
CA LEU A 44 4.68 4.87 -0.78
C LEU A 44 6.21 4.77 -0.80
N LYS A 45 6.81 4.22 0.27
CA LYS A 45 8.26 3.94 0.29
C LYS A 45 8.68 2.94 -0.79
N TRP A 46 7.87 1.91 -1.01
CA TRP A 46 8.10 0.93 -2.06
C TRP A 46 8.07 1.58 -3.44
N ALA A 47 7.08 2.43 -3.69
CA ALA A 47 6.95 3.20 -4.92
C ALA A 47 8.15 4.14 -5.16
N ASP A 48 8.58 4.87 -4.12
CA ASP A 48 9.73 5.78 -4.18
C ASP A 48 11.03 5.04 -4.55
N SER A 49 11.19 3.82 -4.05
CA SER A 49 12.35 2.96 -4.35
C SER A 49 12.45 2.56 -5.83
N GLN A 50 11.37 2.67 -6.62
CA GLN A 50 11.34 2.29 -8.04
C GLN A 50 11.86 3.37 -9.01
N LYS A 51 12.51 4.43 -8.49
CA LYS A 51 13.28 5.48 -9.21
C LYS A 51 12.87 5.68 -10.68
N LYS A 52 11.85 6.53 -10.90
CA LYS A 52 11.33 7.00 -12.22
C LYS A 52 10.56 5.97 -13.05
N SER A 53 10.28 4.78 -12.54
CA SER A 53 9.38 3.85 -13.23
C SER A 53 7.95 4.39 -13.21
N GLU A 54 7.32 4.49 -14.39
CA GLU A 54 5.89 4.84 -14.51
C GLU A 54 5.01 3.85 -13.73
N ASP A 55 5.43 2.57 -13.75
CA ASP A 55 4.79 1.47 -13.06
C ASP A 55 5.49 1.06 -11.76
N ILE A 56 4.69 0.71 -10.76
CA ILE A 56 5.16 0.07 -9.52
C ILE A 56 4.87 -1.43 -9.63
N PRO A 57 5.87 -2.31 -9.54
CA PRO A 57 5.62 -3.74 -9.43
C PRO A 57 5.09 -4.08 -8.04
N CYS A 58 4.04 -4.90 -7.98
CA CYS A 58 3.56 -5.46 -6.72
C CYS A 58 4.61 -6.38 -6.09
N CYS A 59 4.94 -6.21 -4.82
CA CYS A 59 5.89 -7.10 -4.14
C CYS A 59 5.33 -8.52 -3.92
N ILE A 60 4.00 -8.69 -4.00
CA ILE A 60 3.35 -9.99 -3.81
C ILE A 60 3.25 -10.76 -5.13
N CYS A 61 2.77 -10.12 -6.21
CA CYS A 61 2.50 -10.80 -7.48
C CYS A 61 3.26 -10.25 -8.69
N ARG A 62 4.11 -9.25 -8.50
CA ARG A 62 4.88 -8.53 -9.55
C ARG A 62 4.05 -7.83 -10.63
N MET A 63 2.72 -7.87 -10.53
CA MET A 63 1.84 -7.10 -11.42
C MET A 63 2.15 -5.60 -11.27
N LYS A 64 2.32 -4.95 -12.42
CA LYS A 64 2.61 -3.52 -12.51
C LYS A 64 1.34 -2.71 -12.27
N THR A 65 1.45 -1.69 -11.44
CA THR A 65 0.36 -0.75 -11.13
C THR A 65 0.81 0.69 -11.31
N SER A 66 -0.03 1.47 -11.96
CA SER A 66 0.21 2.91 -12.14
C SER A 66 -0.44 3.72 -11.00
N GLU A 67 -1.34 3.13 -10.21
CA GLU A 67 -2.13 3.83 -9.20
C GLU A 67 -2.20 3.10 -7.86
N ILE A 68 -2.00 3.85 -6.78
CA ILE A 68 -2.17 3.38 -5.40
C ILE A 68 -3.49 3.95 -4.89
N ILE A 69 -4.42 3.10 -4.47
CA ILE A 69 -5.77 3.50 -4.05
C ILE A 69 -5.88 3.35 -2.54
N GLY A 70 -6.28 4.42 -1.83
CA GLY A 70 -6.61 4.38 -0.41
C GLY A 70 -7.84 3.51 -0.11
N ASP A 71 -8.01 3.09 1.13
CA ASP A 71 -9.23 2.43 1.58
C ASP A 71 -10.47 3.33 1.46
N ASP A 72 -10.28 4.65 1.51
CA ASP A 72 -11.26 5.70 1.21
C ASP A 72 -11.56 5.86 -0.29
N GLY A 73 -10.94 5.05 -1.16
CA GLY A 73 -11.15 5.07 -2.61
C GLY A 73 -10.42 6.21 -3.34
N VAL A 74 -9.64 7.01 -2.61
CA VAL A 74 -8.88 8.13 -3.17
C VAL A 74 -7.54 7.64 -3.75
N THR A 75 -7.24 8.02 -4.98
CA THR A 75 -5.93 7.74 -5.60
C THR A 75 -4.84 8.58 -4.95
N ILE A 76 -3.76 7.93 -4.52
CA ILE A 76 -2.61 8.56 -3.89
C ILE A 76 -1.55 8.90 -4.96
N CYS A 77 -1.31 10.19 -5.17
CA CYS A 77 -0.30 10.67 -6.11
C CYS A 77 1.13 10.33 -5.64
N LYS A 78 1.96 9.82 -6.57
CA LYS A 78 3.35 9.41 -6.32
C LYS A 78 4.35 10.58 -6.32
N THR A 79 3.92 11.79 -6.68
CA THR A 79 4.80 12.94 -6.90
C THR A 79 5.12 13.66 -5.60
N TYR A 80 6.32 13.40 -5.07
CA TYR A 80 7.05 14.29 -4.17
C TYR A 80 7.97 15.19 -5.02
N PRO A 81 8.23 16.48 -4.69
CA PRO A 81 7.75 17.25 -3.54
C PRO A 81 6.37 17.89 -3.78
N PHE A 82 5.71 18.30 -2.70
CA PHE A 82 4.37 18.91 -2.66
C PHE A 82 4.22 20.27 -3.39
N GLU A 83 5.18 20.65 -4.23
CA GLU A 83 5.13 21.87 -5.04
C GLU A 83 4.93 21.52 -6.50
N THR A 84 3.72 21.10 -6.81
CA THR A 84 2.91 21.69 -7.88
C THR A 84 1.61 20.91 -7.89
N LYS A 85 0.52 21.64 -8.06
CA LYS A 85 -0.86 21.16 -8.06
C LYS A 85 -1.10 20.24 -9.26
N HIS A 86 -0.49 19.07 -9.30
CA HIS A 86 -0.96 18.01 -10.16
C HIS A 86 -2.09 17.33 -9.42
N VAL A 87 -3.26 18.00 -9.48
CA VAL A 87 -4.51 17.25 -9.54
C VAL A 87 -4.26 16.13 -10.54
N CYS A 88 -4.47 14.89 -10.12
CA CYS A 88 -4.53 13.75 -11.02
C CYS A 88 -5.74 13.96 -11.95
N LEU A 89 -5.60 14.91 -12.88
CA LEU A 89 -6.56 15.19 -13.94
C LEU A 89 -6.43 14.03 -14.92
N LYS A 90 -7.52 13.26 -14.96
CA LYS A 90 -7.76 12.17 -15.90
C LYS A 90 -7.59 12.64 -17.34
#